data_AF-A0A1Y3G8C7-F1
#
_entry.id   AF-A0A1Y3G8C7-F1
#
_cell.length_a   1.000
_cell.length_b   1.000
_cell.length_c   1.000
_cell.angle_alpha   90.00
_cell.angle_beta   90.00
_cell.angle_gamma   90.00
#
_symmetry.space_group_name_H-M   'P 1'
#
loop_
_entity.id
_entity.type
_entity.pdbx_description
1 polymer ?
#
loop_
_entity_poly.entity_id
_entity_poly.type
_entity_poly.pdbx_seq_one_letter_code
_entity_poly.pdbx_strand_id
1 'polypeptide(L)'
;MDLKFLWLDIERFLLENELKIDRAIKKFVLATSLDDGRIVASAGLDENVIKCVCVDKKYRGTELSLKVGTEIVKQGLEARYDDLFLYTKQENSKKFRGWGFSPLVEIPGAVTFMEYNRNRLSDYLENLSRKKKEGGRVGSVVMNANPFTNGHRYLVERACRECDWVHVFLVKEDVSYFSYQDRLNLVREGLCDIANVIIHEGSDYIVSHVTFPQYFLKDDDQVNQQASAVDALMFRQYIGPALGITVRYVGTEPLDKTTRMYNRVLKKYLSESLCVQKSIQLEEIVRIKCDGKVVSASRVRELIKEHQYESVRPLVPCSTFAFIKQNFMSSDKKKDASS
;
A
#
# COMPACT_ATOMS: atom_id res chain seq x y z
N MET A 1 -22.69 24.86 -10.77
CA MET A 1 -21.60 25.32 -9.88
C MET A 1 -20.29 24.95 -10.57
N ASP A 2 -19.43 25.93 -10.83
CA ASP A 2 -18.13 25.67 -11.46
C ASP A 2 -17.30 24.76 -10.53
N LEU A 3 -16.80 23.64 -11.06
CA LEU A 3 -16.07 22.62 -10.29
C LEU A 3 -14.90 23.24 -9.51
N LYS A 4 -14.25 24.26 -10.06
CA LYS A 4 -13.11 24.92 -9.41
C LYS A 4 -13.51 25.63 -8.12
N PHE A 5 -14.69 26.22 -8.07
CA PHE A 5 -15.20 26.90 -6.88
C PHE A 5 -15.65 25.91 -5.81
N LEU A 6 -16.27 24.80 -6.21
CA LEU A 6 -16.67 23.74 -5.29
C LEU A 6 -15.47 23.15 -4.51
N TRP A 7 -14.33 22.93 -5.18
CA TRP A 7 -13.12 22.44 -4.53
C TRP A 7 -12.58 23.40 -3.45
N LEU A 8 -12.60 24.70 -3.73
CA LEU A 8 -12.17 25.72 -2.76
C LEU A 8 -13.10 25.77 -1.55
N ASP A 9 -14.41 25.58 -1.74
CA ASP A 9 -15.37 25.56 -0.64
C ASP A 9 -15.22 24.32 0.24
N ILE A 10 -14.94 23.15 -0.34
CA ILE A 10 -14.62 21.93 0.42
C ILE A 10 -13.34 22.13 1.23
N GLU A 11 -12.28 22.65 0.60
CA GLU A 11 -11.00 22.90 1.26
C GLU A 11 -11.16 23.85 2.45
N ARG A 12 -11.91 24.95 2.26
CA ARG A 12 -12.23 25.91 3.33
C ARG A 12 -12.98 25.25 4.49
N PHE A 13 -14.05 24.50 4.18
CA PHE A 13 -14.85 23.80 5.18
C PHE A 13 -14.03 22.80 6.01
N LEU A 14 -13.16 22.03 5.35
CA LEU A 14 -12.27 21.08 6.02
C LEU A 14 -11.27 21.82 6.92
N LEU A 15 -10.64 22.90 6.42
CA LEU A 15 -9.67 23.69 7.17
C LEU A 15 -10.28 24.32 8.43
N GLU A 16 -11.49 24.86 8.34
CA GLU A 16 -12.26 25.38 9.49
C GLU A 16 -12.53 24.31 10.56
N ASN A 17 -12.49 23.03 10.18
CA ASN A 17 -12.66 21.88 11.06
C ASN A 17 -11.34 21.14 11.33
N GLU A 18 -10.19 21.80 11.12
CA GLU A 18 -8.85 21.27 11.42
C GLU A 18 -8.49 20.02 10.59
N LEU A 19 -9.08 19.89 9.41
CA LEU A 19 -8.77 18.85 8.43
C LEU A 19 -8.16 19.48 7.19
N LYS A 20 -7.16 18.83 6.63
CA LYS A 20 -6.62 19.21 5.32
C LYS A 20 -7.27 18.35 4.25
N ILE A 21 -7.52 18.93 3.08
CA ILE A 21 -8.10 18.21 1.95
C ILE A 21 -7.07 17.26 1.32
N ASP A 22 -7.52 16.07 0.95
CA ASP A 22 -6.76 15.14 0.13
C ASP A 22 -7.13 15.28 -1.35
N ARG A 23 -6.14 15.65 -2.16
CA ARG A 23 -6.31 15.85 -3.61
C ARG A 23 -6.42 14.53 -4.40
N ALA A 24 -6.15 13.38 -3.78
CA ALA A 24 -6.36 12.08 -4.40
C ALA A 24 -7.86 11.69 -4.43
N ILE A 25 -8.70 12.34 -3.63
CA ILE A 25 -10.14 12.04 -3.57
C ILE A 25 -10.79 12.25 -4.94
N LYS A 26 -11.45 11.20 -5.44
CA LYS A 26 -12.10 11.18 -6.76
C LYS A 26 -13.58 11.57 -6.69
N LYS A 27 -14.22 11.33 -5.54
CA LYS A 27 -15.63 11.65 -5.31
C LYS A 27 -15.85 12.24 -3.92
N PHE A 28 -16.78 13.18 -3.81
CA PHE A 28 -17.26 13.71 -2.54
C PHE A 28 -18.77 13.55 -2.42
N VAL A 29 -19.21 13.19 -1.22
CA VAL A 29 -20.58 13.40 -0.74
C VAL A 29 -20.56 14.61 0.17
N LEU A 30 -21.39 15.60 -0.14
CA LEU A 30 -21.49 16.84 0.62
C LEU A 30 -22.93 17.03 1.09
N ALA A 31 -23.07 17.55 2.30
CA ALA A 31 -24.33 18.10 2.76
C ALA A 31 -24.20 19.63 2.87
N THR A 32 -25.20 20.34 2.37
CA THR A 32 -25.27 21.79 2.44
C THR A 32 -26.42 22.24 3.34
N SER A 33 -26.20 23.36 4.01
CA SER A 33 -27.23 24.07 4.79
C SER A 33 -28.32 24.58 3.87
N LEU A 34 -29.59 24.43 4.27
CA LEU A 34 -30.73 24.97 3.51
C LEU A 34 -30.81 26.50 3.61
N ASP A 35 -30.30 27.09 4.68
CA ASP A 35 -30.45 28.52 4.96
C ASP A 35 -29.50 29.38 4.11
N ASP A 36 -28.25 28.95 3.99
CA ASP A 36 -27.15 29.73 3.38
C ASP A 36 -26.33 28.94 2.34
N GLY A 37 -26.70 27.69 2.06
CA GLY A 37 -26.07 26.87 1.02
C GLY A 37 -24.65 26.39 1.35
N ARG A 38 -24.09 26.75 2.51
CA ARG A 38 -22.72 26.37 2.88
C ARG A 38 -22.60 24.89 3.19
N ILE A 39 -21.41 24.32 2.97
CA ILE A 39 -21.12 22.93 3.32
C ILE A 39 -21.15 22.78 4.84
N VAL A 40 -21.90 21.78 5.31
CA VAL A 40 -22.06 21.44 6.74
C VAL A 40 -21.61 20.01 7.06
N ALA A 41 -21.42 19.17 6.05
CA ALA A 41 -20.76 17.88 6.19
C ALA A 41 -20.13 17.40 4.89
N SER A 42 -19.09 16.56 5.00
CA SER A 42 -18.38 15.98 3.87
C SER A 42 -17.96 14.53 4.16
N ALA A 43 -17.89 13.72 3.12
CA ALA A 43 -17.10 12.49 3.07
C ALA A 43 -16.53 12.33 1.65
N GLY A 44 -15.24 12.08 1.57
CA GLY A 44 -14.53 11.83 0.31
C GLY A 44 -14.25 10.36 0.11
N LEU A 45 -14.17 9.94 -1.15
CA LEU A 45 -13.80 8.60 -1.58
C LEU A 45 -12.62 8.69 -2.55
N ASP A 46 -11.49 8.14 -2.13
CA ASP A 46 -10.32 7.87 -2.96
C ASP A 46 -10.21 6.38 -3.19
N GLU A 47 -10.61 5.94 -4.38
CA GLU A 47 -10.81 4.52 -4.69
C GLU A 47 -11.69 3.84 -3.64
N ASN A 48 -11.18 2.84 -2.94
CA ASN A 48 -11.89 2.14 -1.87
C ASN A 48 -11.59 2.70 -0.46
N VAL A 49 -10.99 3.88 -0.35
CA VAL A 49 -10.66 4.50 0.95
C VAL A 49 -11.52 5.75 1.18
N ILE A 50 -12.30 5.73 2.25
CA ILE A 50 -13.09 6.88 2.71
C ILE A 50 -12.19 7.83 3.51
N LYS A 51 -12.26 9.12 3.16
CA LYS A 51 -11.38 10.19 3.64
C LYS A 51 -12.15 11.48 3.88
N CYS A 52 -11.50 12.47 4.49
CA CYS A 52 -12.04 13.82 4.70
C CYS A 52 -13.48 13.84 5.25
N VAL A 53 -13.76 12.92 6.18
CA VAL A 53 -15.07 12.84 6.84
C VAL A 53 -15.16 13.94 7.89
N CYS A 54 -16.09 14.86 7.69
CA CYS A 54 -16.26 16.02 8.54
C CYS A 54 -17.74 16.38 8.71
N VAL A 55 -18.11 16.81 9.91
CA VAL A 55 -19.42 17.39 10.23
C VAL A 55 -19.20 18.67 11.02
N ASP A 56 -19.82 19.76 10.56
CA ASP A 56 -19.80 21.06 11.20
C ASP A 56 -20.22 20.94 12.67
N LYS A 57 -19.54 21.70 13.55
CA LYS A 57 -19.72 21.65 15.01
C LYS A 57 -21.19 21.77 15.43
N LYS A 58 -21.99 22.59 14.75
CA LYS A 58 -23.42 22.82 15.06
C LYS A 58 -24.30 21.61 14.78
N TYR A 59 -23.88 20.73 13.88
CA TYR A 59 -24.64 19.55 13.44
C TYR A 59 -24.11 18.24 14.01
N ARG A 60 -23.06 18.28 14.86
CA ARG A 60 -22.53 17.08 15.54
C ARG A 60 -23.58 16.52 16.51
N GLY A 61 -23.71 15.20 16.53
CA GLY A 61 -24.74 14.51 17.34
C GLY A 61 -26.10 14.39 16.65
N THR A 62 -26.29 14.99 15.47
CA THR A 62 -27.46 14.75 14.62
C THR A 62 -27.25 13.52 13.72
N GLU A 63 -28.31 13.09 13.03
CA GLU A 63 -28.27 12.01 12.03
C GLU A 63 -27.48 12.38 10.76
N LEU A 64 -27.03 13.64 10.60
CA LEU A 64 -26.34 14.10 9.40
C LEU A 64 -25.11 13.26 9.07
N SER A 65 -24.35 12.87 10.10
CA SER A 65 -23.20 11.99 9.96
C SER A 65 -23.59 10.65 9.35
N LEU A 66 -24.68 10.02 9.81
CA LEU A 66 -25.16 8.74 9.29
C LEU A 66 -25.63 8.85 7.84
N LYS A 67 -26.32 9.95 7.48
CA LYS A 67 -26.79 10.18 6.10
C LYS A 67 -25.61 10.31 5.13
N VAL A 68 -24.62 11.14 5.46
CA VAL A 68 -23.40 11.29 4.66
C VAL A 68 -22.63 9.97 4.58
N GLY A 69 -22.52 9.24 5.70
CA GLY A 69 -21.88 7.93 5.77
C GLY A 69 -22.53 6.87 4.89
N THR A 70 -23.86 6.79 4.93
CA THR A 70 -24.64 5.84 4.12
C THR A 70 -24.44 6.11 2.64
N GLU A 71 -24.50 7.38 2.23
CA GLU A 71 -24.34 7.74 0.82
C GLU A 71 -22.92 7.49 0.32
N ILE A 72 -21.87 7.82 1.09
CA ILE A 72 -20.49 7.55 0.64
C ILE A 72 -20.19 6.05 0.54
N VAL A 73 -20.73 5.24 1.46
CA VAL A 73 -20.64 3.77 1.38
C VAL A 73 -21.34 3.26 0.13
N LYS A 74 -22.56 3.73 -0.14
CA LYS A 74 -23.30 3.40 -1.36
C LYS A 74 -22.51 3.74 -2.62
N GLN A 75 -21.93 4.95 -2.69
CA GLN A 75 -21.08 5.38 -3.81
C GLN A 75 -19.85 4.47 -4.02
N GLY A 76 -19.27 3.98 -2.93
CA GLY A 76 -18.16 3.02 -2.97
C GLY A 76 -18.57 1.65 -3.51
N LEU A 77 -19.71 1.13 -3.05
CA LEU A 77 -20.25 -0.15 -3.51
C LEU A 77 -20.70 -0.09 -4.98
N GLU A 78 -21.33 1.01 -5.41
CA GLU A 78 -21.72 1.25 -6.80
C GLU A 78 -20.51 1.34 -7.74
N ALA A 79 -19.38 1.84 -7.24
CA ALA A 79 -18.11 1.83 -7.96
C ALA A 79 -17.45 0.44 -8.05
N ARG A 80 -18.12 -0.61 -7.54
CA ARG A 80 -17.67 -2.02 -7.52
C ARG A 80 -16.35 -2.22 -6.81
N TYR A 81 -16.06 -1.41 -5.79
CA TYR A 81 -14.98 -1.73 -4.88
C TYR A 81 -15.38 -2.92 -4.02
N ASP A 82 -14.54 -3.96 -4.01
CA ASP A 82 -14.78 -5.23 -3.30
C ASP A 82 -14.87 -5.04 -1.76
N ASP A 83 -14.42 -3.90 -1.23
CA ASP A 83 -14.51 -3.47 0.17
C ASP A 83 -14.26 -1.98 0.25
N LEU A 84 -14.51 -1.39 1.41
CA LEU A 84 -14.23 -0.01 1.74
C LEU A 84 -13.43 0.06 3.04
N PHE A 85 -12.47 0.97 3.06
CA PHE A 85 -11.56 1.18 4.18
C PHE A 85 -11.65 2.61 4.70
N LEU A 86 -11.30 2.80 5.95
CA LEU A 86 -11.32 4.11 6.59
C LEU A 86 -10.17 4.24 7.61
N TYR A 87 -9.51 5.40 7.56
CA TYR A 87 -8.59 5.87 8.58
C TYR A 87 -9.26 6.93 9.44
N THR A 88 -9.13 6.81 10.75
CA THR A 88 -9.64 7.83 11.65
C THR A 88 -8.84 7.93 12.93
N LYS A 89 -8.94 9.07 13.63
CA LYS A 89 -8.43 9.19 15.00
C LYS A 89 -9.15 8.17 15.88
N GLN A 90 -8.43 7.53 16.80
CA GLN A 90 -8.99 6.47 17.65
C GLN A 90 -10.30 6.87 18.36
N GLU A 91 -10.39 8.12 18.84
CA GLU A 91 -11.58 8.68 19.48
C GLU A 91 -12.86 8.65 18.60
N ASN A 92 -12.70 8.64 17.27
CA ASN A 92 -13.80 8.63 16.33
C ASN A 92 -14.22 7.21 15.89
N SER A 93 -13.45 6.17 16.22
CA SER A 93 -13.72 4.76 15.83
C SER A 93 -15.16 4.33 16.17
N LYS A 94 -15.68 4.72 17.34
CA LYS A 94 -17.06 4.40 17.77
C LYS A 94 -18.13 4.95 16.81
N LYS A 95 -17.90 6.11 16.19
CA LYS A 95 -18.85 6.73 15.24
C LYS A 95 -18.94 5.91 13.97
N PHE A 96 -17.79 5.48 13.45
CA PHE A 96 -17.70 4.70 12.21
C PHE A 96 -18.19 3.27 12.36
N ARG A 97 -18.18 2.70 13.58
CA ARG A 97 -18.93 1.46 13.87
C ARG A 97 -20.42 1.59 13.56
N GLY A 98 -21.00 2.76 13.81
CA GLY A 98 -22.40 3.06 13.43
C GLY A 98 -22.62 3.12 11.91
N TRP A 99 -21.56 3.29 11.12
CA TRP A 99 -21.60 3.21 9.66
C TRP A 99 -21.36 1.79 9.13
N GLY A 100 -21.20 0.79 10.01
CA GLY A 100 -20.90 -0.60 9.65
C GLY A 100 -19.42 -0.97 9.69
N PHE A 101 -18.51 -0.01 9.85
CA PHE A 101 -17.07 -0.27 9.87
C PHE A 101 -16.62 -1.02 11.12
N SER A 102 -15.67 -1.92 10.95
CA SER A 102 -15.07 -2.71 12.01
C SER A 102 -13.58 -2.40 12.08
N PRO A 103 -13.02 -2.13 13.27
CA PRO A 103 -11.60 -1.84 13.39
C PRO A 103 -10.76 -3.09 13.11
N LEU A 104 -9.69 -2.90 12.34
CA LEU A 104 -8.68 -3.91 12.05
C LEU A 104 -7.42 -3.70 12.90
N VAL A 105 -6.93 -2.47 12.93
CA VAL A 105 -5.74 -2.08 13.69
C VAL A 105 -6.03 -0.79 14.45
N GLU A 106 -5.64 -0.77 15.71
CA GLU A 106 -5.74 0.42 16.57
C GLU A 106 -4.38 0.75 17.16
N ILE A 107 -3.93 1.98 16.93
CA ILE A 107 -2.74 2.55 17.55
C ILE A 107 -3.22 3.56 18.61
N PRO A 108 -3.00 3.27 19.91
CA PRO A 108 -3.50 4.11 20.99
C PRO A 108 -3.15 5.58 20.83
N GLY A 109 -4.15 6.46 20.96
CA GLY A 109 -4.00 7.91 20.86
C GLY A 109 -3.69 8.44 19.46
N ALA A 110 -3.60 7.58 18.43
CA ALA A 110 -3.19 7.97 17.10
C ALA A 110 -4.25 7.66 16.05
N VAL A 111 -4.37 6.41 15.63
CA VAL A 111 -5.15 6.03 14.44
C VAL A 111 -5.83 4.67 14.61
N THR A 112 -7.02 4.56 14.06
CA THR A 112 -7.77 3.33 13.86
C THR A 112 -7.93 3.14 12.35
N PHE A 113 -7.48 1.99 11.87
CA PHE A 113 -7.73 1.51 10.52
C PHE A 113 -8.91 0.53 10.56
N MET A 114 -9.90 0.73 9.69
CA MET A 114 -11.17 0.01 9.72
C MET A 114 -11.54 -0.48 8.33
N GLU A 115 -12.22 -1.62 8.26
CA GLU A 115 -12.85 -2.16 7.04
C GLU A 115 -14.37 -2.16 7.17
N TYR A 116 -15.07 -2.11 6.04
CA TYR A 116 -16.53 -2.20 6.00
C TYR A 116 -17.00 -3.67 5.93
N ASN A 117 -16.37 -4.48 5.09
CA ASN A 117 -16.71 -5.89 4.92
C ASN A 117 -16.04 -6.78 5.97
N ARG A 118 -16.83 -7.24 6.95
CA ARG A 118 -16.34 -8.04 8.09
C ARG A 118 -15.73 -9.40 7.73
N ASN A 119 -16.01 -9.93 6.54
CA ASN A 119 -15.56 -11.27 6.16
C ASN A 119 -14.36 -11.23 5.21
N ARG A 120 -14.03 -10.07 4.63
CA ARG A 120 -13.02 -10.02 3.57
C ARG A 120 -11.63 -10.33 4.10
N LEU A 121 -11.27 -9.83 5.29
CA LEU A 121 -10.00 -10.17 5.91
C LEU A 121 -9.95 -11.67 6.25
N SER A 122 -11.01 -12.24 6.82
CA SER A 122 -11.02 -13.67 7.14
C SER A 122 -10.88 -14.55 5.89
N ASP A 123 -11.57 -14.22 4.81
CA ASP A 123 -11.49 -14.96 3.55
C ASP A 123 -10.08 -14.86 2.94
N TYR A 124 -9.47 -13.68 3.02
CA TYR A 124 -8.08 -13.47 2.59
C TYR A 124 -7.10 -14.32 3.41
N LEU A 125 -7.23 -14.31 4.73
CA LEU A 125 -6.37 -15.07 5.64
C LEU A 125 -6.56 -16.58 5.48
N GLU A 126 -7.79 -17.06 5.24
CA GLU A 126 -8.04 -18.47 4.95
C GLU A 126 -7.30 -18.90 3.67
N ASN A 127 -7.40 -18.10 2.61
CA ASN A 127 -6.68 -18.36 1.36
C ASN A 127 -5.16 -18.35 1.53
N LEU A 128 -4.62 -17.46 2.37
CA LEU A 128 -3.21 -17.49 2.74
C LEU A 128 -2.86 -18.78 3.50
N SER A 129 -3.66 -19.15 4.51
CA SER A 129 -3.39 -20.30 5.37
C SER A 129 -3.30 -21.62 4.59
N ARG A 130 -4.06 -21.76 3.49
CA ARG A 130 -3.97 -22.91 2.57
C ARG A 130 -2.60 -23.06 1.90
N LYS A 131 -1.83 -21.97 1.82
CA LYS A 131 -0.45 -21.94 1.29
C LYS A 131 0.60 -21.95 2.39
N LYS A 132 0.21 -22.03 3.66
CA LYS A 132 1.15 -22.16 4.78
C LYS A 132 1.99 -23.42 4.57
N LYS A 133 3.29 -23.30 4.86
CA LYS A 133 4.21 -24.44 4.96
C LYS A 133 4.77 -24.50 6.37
N GLU A 134 4.92 -25.70 6.88
CA GLU A 134 5.54 -25.92 8.18
C GLU A 134 7.06 -25.69 8.08
N GLY A 135 7.63 -25.05 9.10
CA GLY A 135 9.03 -24.66 9.17
C GLY A 135 9.36 -24.01 10.50
N GLY A 136 10.60 -24.14 10.96
CA GLY A 136 11.08 -23.49 12.18
C GLY A 136 11.36 -22.00 11.98
N ARG A 137 11.83 -21.62 10.78
CA ARG A 137 12.04 -20.22 10.38
C ARG A 137 11.39 -19.97 9.03
N VAL A 138 10.33 -19.17 9.03
CA VAL A 138 9.57 -18.83 7.81
C VAL A 138 9.73 -17.35 7.52
N GLY A 139 10.24 -17.07 6.33
CA GLY A 139 10.56 -15.73 5.86
C GLY A 139 9.43 -15.07 5.08
N SER A 140 9.43 -13.74 5.05
CA SER A 140 8.62 -12.98 4.11
C SER A 140 9.41 -11.85 3.47
N VAL A 141 9.12 -11.61 2.19
CA VAL A 141 9.56 -10.43 1.45
C VAL A 141 8.31 -9.77 0.84
N VAL A 142 8.20 -8.45 0.96
CA VAL A 142 7.18 -7.66 0.26
C VAL A 142 7.90 -6.73 -0.70
N MET A 143 7.51 -6.74 -1.98
CA MET A 143 8.21 -5.96 -3.00
C MET A 143 7.24 -5.39 -4.05
N ASN A 144 7.57 -4.22 -4.60
CA ASN A 144 6.87 -3.68 -5.76
C ASN A 144 7.39 -4.28 -7.08
N ALA A 145 8.71 -4.50 -7.19
CA ALA A 145 9.32 -5.13 -8.38
C ALA A 145 8.92 -4.45 -9.71
N ASN A 146 9.16 -3.14 -9.83
CA ASN A 146 8.74 -2.31 -10.97
C ASN A 146 9.93 -1.77 -11.81
N PRO A 147 10.72 -2.62 -12.52
CA PRO A 147 10.53 -4.05 -12.71
C PRO A 147 11.25 -4.90 -11.66
N PHE A 148 11.13 -6.22 -11.79
CA PHE A 148 11.93 -7.17 -11.01
C PHE A 148 13.43 -7.01 -11.40
N THR A 149 14.33 -7.04 -10.41
CA THR A 149 15.76 -6.75 -10.63
C THR A 149 16.61 -7.78 -9.92
N ASN A 150 17.91 -7.81 -10.24
CA ASN A 150 18.86 -8.67 -9.52
C ASN A 150 18.94 -8.29 -8.03
N GLY A 151 18.62 -7.05 -7.66
CA GLY A 151 18.50 -6.62 -6.27
C GLY A 151 17.32 -7.30 -5.54
N HIS A 152 16.16 -7.40 -6.19
CA HIS A 152 15.01 -8.12 -5.64
C HIS A 152 15.28 -9.62 -5.54
N ARG A 153 15.83 -10.22 -6.61
CA ARG A 153 16.22 -11.64 -6.63
C ARG A 153 17.20 -11.97 -5.50
N TYR A 154 18.25 -11.16 -5.34
CA TYR A 154 19.22 -11.31 -4.26
C TYR A 154 18.57 -11.28 -2.87
N LEU A 155 17.62 -10.36 -2.63
CA LEU A 155 16.91 -10.29 -1.35
C LEU A 155 16.16 -11.60 -1.05
N VAL A 156 15.48 -12.16 -2.05
CA VAL A 156 14.76 -13.45 -1.89
C VAL A 156 15.74 -14.60 -1.71
N GLU A 157 16.82 -14.68 -2.49
CA GLU A 157 17.86 -15.70 -2.36
C GLU A 157 18.49 -15.69 -0.96
N ARG A 158 18.75 -14.50 -0.41
CA ARG A 158 19.26 -14.34 0.96
C ARG A 158 18.27 -14.88 1.99
N ALA A 159 17.00 -14.51 1.89
CA ALA A 159 15.96 -15.02 2.79
C ALA A 159 15.82 -16.55 2.70
N CYS A 160 15.87 -17.12 1.49
CA CYS A 160 15.70 -18.55 1.25
C CYS A 160 16.85 -19.41 1.78
N ARG A 161 18.05 -18.84 1.94
CA ARG A 161 19.20 -19.54 2.56
C ARG A 161 19.06 -19.68 4.07
N GLU A 162 18.25 -18.83 4.69
CA GLU A 162 18.12 -18.74 6.15
C GLU A 162 16.77 -19.25 6.65
N CYS A 163 15.83 -19.54 5.75
CA CYS A 163 14.46 -19.95 6.07
C CYS A 163 14.11 -21.27 5.40
N ASP A 164 13.24 -22.04 6.05
CA ASP A 164 12.67 -23.26 5.48
C ASP A 164 11.79 -22.92 4.27
N TRP A 165 11.00 -21.84 4.38
CA TRP A 165 10.13 -21.30 3.32
C TRP A 165 10.13 -19.78 3.33
N VAL A 166 9.97 -19.16 2.16
CA VAL A 166 9.84 -17.71 2.01
C VAL A 166 8.57 -17.33 1.24
N HIS A 167 7.73 -16.50 1.87
CA HIS A 167 6.53 -15.93 1.25
C HIS A 167 6.82 -14.57 0.63
N VAL A 168 6.71 -14.48 -0.70
CA VAL A 168 6.93 -13.24 -1.45
C VAL A 168 5.59 -12.61 -1.82
N PHE A 169 5.32 -11.41 -1.36
CA PHE A 169 4.12 -10.63 -1.72
C PHE A 169 4.46 -9.53 -2.70
N LEU A 170 3.71 -9.47 -3.81
CA LEU A 170 3.82 -8.38 -4.76
C LEU A 170 2.87 -7.24 -4.39
N VAL A 171 3.37 -6.00 -4.35
CA VAL A 171 2.53 -4.82 -4.12
C VAL A 171 1.53 -4.64 -5.26
N LYS A 172 0.25 -4.53 -4.90
CA LYS A 172 -0.88 -4.29 -5.82
C LYS A 172 -1.04 -2.78 -6.05
N GLU A 173 -0.23 -2.25 -6.95
CA GLU A 173 -0.30 -0.86 -7.42
C GLU A 173 -0.42 -0.83 -8.94
N ASP A 174 -1.38 -0.06 -9.45
CA ASP A 174 -1.63 0.09 -10.89
C ASP A 174 -0.98 1.34 -11.49
N VAL A 175 -0.43 2.24 -10.65
CA VAL A 175 0.29 3.44 -11.09
C VAL A 175 1.80 3.14 -11.20
N SER A 176 2.15 2.19 -12.06
CA SER A 176 3.52 1.72 -12.26
C SER A 176 3.97 1.80 -13.72
N TYR A 177 5.28 1.88 -13.96
CA TYR A 177 5.85 1.84 -15.32
C TYR A 177 5.67 0.47 -15.97
N PHE A 178 5.68 -0.59 -15.16
CA PHE A 178 5.29 -1.95 -15.53
C PHE A 178 3.91 -2.25 -14.93
N SER A 179 3.01 -2.86 -15.72
CA SER A 179 1.69 -3.24 -15.22
C SER A 179 1.81 -4.24 -14.07
N TYR A 180 0.80 -4.31 -13.19
CA TYR A 180 0.79 -5.31 -12.11
C TYR A 180 1.01 -6.73 -12.63
N GLN A 181 0.34 -7.09 -13.73
CA GLN A 181 0.44 -8.42 -14.32
C GLN A 181 1.85 -8.71 -14.86
N ASP A 182 2.48 -7.73 -15.52
CA ASP A 182 3.86 -7.88 -15.99
C ASP A 182 4.81 -8.08 -14.82
N ARG A 183 4.70 -7.26 -13.76
CA ARG A 183 5.53 -7.39 -12.56
C ARG A 183 5.39 -8.77 -11.93
N LEU A 184 4.16 -9.28 -11.81
CA LEU A 184 3.87 -10.60 -11.26
C LEU A 184 4.49 -11.73 -12.10
N ASN A 185 4.38 -11.65 -13.42
CA ASN A 185 4.99 -12.63 -14.32
C ASN A 185 6.52 -12.57 -14.22
N LEU A 186 7.11 -11.38 -14.21
CA LEU A 186 8.55 -11.19 -14.08
C LEU A 186 9.11 -11.72 -12.75
N VAL A 187 8.37 -11.57 -11.64
CA VAL A 187 8.75 -12.16 -10.35
C VAL A 187 8.66 -13.69 -10.41
N ARG A 188 7.58 -14.24 -10.99
CA ARG A 188 7.41 -15.71 -11.13
C ARG A 188 8.51 -16.33 -11.97
N GLU A 189 8.82 -15.75 -13.12
CA GLU A 189 9.90 -16.21 -14.00
C GLU A 189 11.28 -15.99 -13.38
N GLY A 190 11.48 -14.86 -12.70
CA GLY A 190 12.76 -14.51 -12.09
C GLY A 190 13.12 -15.30 -10.82
N LEU A 191 12.17 -16.05 -10.25
CA LEU A 191 12.34 -16.88 -9.05
C LEU A 191 11.99 -18.36 -9.27
N CYS A 192 11.70 -18.78 -10.50
CA CYS A 192 11.18 -20.13 -10.78
C CYS A 192 12.16 -21.25 -10.41
N ASP A 193 13.46 -20.94 -10.35
CA ASP A 193 14.53 -21.87 -10.01
C ASP A 193 14.78 -21.97 -8.49
N ILE A 194 14.08 -21.19 -7.66
CA ILE A 194 14.23 -21.21 -6.20
C ILE A 194 13.14 -22.10 -5.58
N ALA A 195 13.54 -23.24 -5.01
CA ALA A 195 12.62 -24.30 -4.59
C ALA A 195 11.70 -23.94 -3.40
N ASN A 196 12.16 -23.12 -2.45
CA ASN A 196 11.47 -22.84 -1.20
C ASN A 196 10.79 -21.45 -1.16
N VAL A 197 10.32 -20.98 -2.31
CA VAL A 197 9.61 -19.70 -2.45
C VAL A 197 8.13 -19.93 -2.77
N ILE A 198 7.26 -19.14 -2.14
CA ILE A 198 5.82 -19.08 -2.44
C ILE A 198 5.46 -17.65 -2.79
N ILE A 199 4.99 -17.45 -4.01
CA ILE A 199 4.61 -16.12 -4.51
C ILE A 199 3.12 -15.89 -4.28
N HIS A 200 2.81 -14.74 -3.70
CA HIS A 200 1.46 -14.27 -3.42
C HIS A 200 1.18 -13.00 -4.21
N GLU A 201 -0.04 -12.91 -4.70
CA GLU A 201 -0.59 -11.66 -5.19
C GLU A 201 -0.78 -10.67 -4.05
N GLY A 202 -0.73 -9.38 -4.39
CA GLY A 202 -0.96 -8.31 -3.42
C GLY A 202 -2.43 -8.23 -3.02
N SER A 203 -2.67 -7.65 -1.86
CA SER A 203 -4.01 -7.39 -1.35
C SER A 203 -4.09 -5.97 -0.79
N ASP A 204 -5.30 -5.55 -0.46
CA ASP A 204 -5.54 -4.27 0.21
C ASP A 204 -4.98 -4.25 1.64
N TYR A 205 -4.57 -5.41 2.19
CA TYR A 205 -4.12 -5.59 3.58
C TYR A 205 -2.59 -5.58 3.78
N ILE A 206 -1.80 -5.48 2.70
CA ILE A 206 -0.33 -5.49 2.76
C ILE A 206 0.25 -4.52 1.73
N VAL A 207 0.99 -3.51 2.21
CA VAL A 207 1.67 -2.48 1.40
C VAL A 207 0.89 -2.13 0.13
N SER A 208 -0.24 -1.44 0.30
CA SER A 208 -1.17 -1.05 -0.75
C SER A 208 -1.50 0.45 -0.66
N HIS A 209 -2.22 1.00 -1.65
CA HIS A 209 -2.78 2.35 -1.54
C HIS A 209 -3.80 2.48 -0.40
N VAL A 210 -4.36 1.36 0.08
CA VAL A 210 -5.18 1.32 1.28
C VAL A 210 -4.31 1.47 2.51
N THR A 211 -3.27 0.64 2.70
CA THR A 211 -2.42 0.72 3.90
C THR A 211 -1.51 1.96 3.90
N PHE A 212 -1.23 2.52 2.72
CA PHE A 212 -0.44 3.72 2.46
C PHE A 212 -1.19 4.68 1.51
N PRO A 213 -2.22 5.40 1.99
CA PRO A 213 -2.94 6.34 1.14
C PRO A 213 -2.00 7.44 0.63
N GLN A 214 -2.07 7.81 -0.65
CA GLN A 214 -1.10 8.74 -1.27
C GLN A 214 -1.03 10.13 -0.62
N TYR A 215 -2.04 10.54 0.14
CA TYR A 215 -2.01 11.76 0.94
C TYR A 215 -0.96 11.79 2.06
N PHE A 216 -0.46 10.61 2.43
CA PHE A 216 0.60 10.48 3.39
C PHE A 216 1.94 10.93 2.78
N LEU A 217 2.08 10.87 1.45
CA LEU A 217 3.35 11.07 0.73
C LEU A 217 3.74 12.54 0.48
N LYS A 218 3.08 13.53 1.09
CA LYS A 218 3.49 14.95 1.00
C LYS A 218 3.76 15.56 2.39
N ASP A 219 5.03 15.52 2.78
CA ASP A 219 5.68 16.29 3.87
C ASP A 219 5.13 16.20 5.30
N ASP A 220 4.28 15.21 5.62
CA ASP A 220 3.89 14.95 7.00
C ASP A 220 4.49 13.62 7.50
N ASP A 221 5.68 13.72 8.11
CA ASP A 221 6.43 12.60 8.67
C ASP A 221 5.59 11.79 9.69
N GLN A 222 4.65 12.43 10.39
CA GLN A 222 3.80 11.77 11.39
C GLN A 222 2.76 10.87 10.72
N VAL A 223 2.13 11.40 9.69
CA VAL A 223 1.12 10.70 8.90
C VAL A 223 1.75 9.45 8.29
N ASN A 224 2.87 9.58 7.56
CA ASN A 224 3.61 8.44 6.99
C ASN A 224 4.00 7.36 8.02
N GLN A 225 4.40 7.77 9.23
CA GLN A 225 4.69 6.83 10.32
C GLN A 225 3.45 6.05 10.77
N GLN A 226 2.27 6.70 10.83
CA GLN A 226 1.02 6.04 11.19
C GLN A 226 0.59 5.01 10.15
N ALA A 227 0.65 5.34 8.85
CA ALA A 227 0.38 4.37 7.78
C ALA A 227 1.36 3.18 7.83
N SER A 228 2.65 3.47 7.98
CA SER A 228 3.70 2.44 8.13
C SER A 228 3.45 1.52 9.33
N ALA A 229 2.95 2.08 10.43
CA ALA A 229 2.63 1.32 11.63
C ALA A 229 1.38 0.46 11.45
N VAL A 230 0.37 0.96 10.72
CA VAL A 230 -0.82 0.18 10.35
C VAL A 230 -0.42 -1.01 9.49
N ASP A 231 0.40 -0.83 8.45
CA ASP A 231 0.91 -1.94 7.63
C ASP A 231 1.67 -2.98 8.47
N ALA A 232 2.59 -2.52 9.33
CA ALA A 232 3.35 -3.41 10.21
C ALA A 232 2.45 -4.23 11.14
N LEU A 233 1.44 -3.59 11.73
CA LEU A 233 0.50 -4.24 12.62
C LEU A 233 -0.47 -5.16 11.88
N MET A 234 -0.97 -4.78 10.70
CA MET A 234 -1.76 -5.66 9.85
C MET A 234 -0.99 -6.94 9.54
N PHE A 235 0.29 -6.79 9.18
CA PHE A 235 1.16 -7.90 8.90
C PHE A 235 1.39 -8.78 10.15
N ARG A 236 1.76 -8.18 11.30
CA ARG A 236 2.05 -8.92 12.53
C ARG A 236 0.81 -9.59 13.13
N GLN A 237 -0.35 -8.93 13.08
CA GLN A 237 -1.56 -9.40 13.73
C GLN A 237 -2.26 -10.51 12.93
N TYR A 238 -2.18 -10.45 11.60
CA TYR A 238 -3.01 -11.27 10.74
C TYR A 238 -2.19 -12.13 9.77
N ILE A 239 -1.41 -11.51 8.89
CA ILE A 239 -0.71 -12.20 7.79
C ILE A 239 0.38 -13.14 8.32
N GLY A 240 1.17 -12.67 9.28
CA GLY A 240 2.25 -13.42 9.89
C GLY A 240 1.77 -14.73 10.52
N PRO A 241 0.80 -14.68 11.46
CA PRO A 241 0.20 -15.87 12.04
C PRO A 241 -0.45 -16.82 11.02
N ALA A 242 -1.16 -16.29 10.01
CA ALA A 242 -1.82 -17.12 8.99
C ALA A 242 -0.84 -17.99 8.18
N LEU A 243 0.40 -17.53 8.03
CA LEU A 243 1.45 -18.21 7.27
C LEU A 243 2.59 -18.76 8.13
N GLY A 244 2.54 -18.58 9.45
CA GLY A 244 3.62 -18.96 10.35
C GLY A 244 4.91 -18.15 10.17
N ILE A 245 4.85 -16.93 9.62
CA ILE A 245 6.02 -16.10 9.35
C ILE A 245 6.67 -15.63 10.66
N THR A 246 7.98 -15.82 10.76
CA THR A 246 8.80 -15.47 11.93
C THR A 246 9.75 -14.31 11.65
N VAL A 247 10.08 -14.06 10.38
CA VAL A 247 11.00 -13.01 9.96
C VAL A 247 10.53 -12.35 8.66
N ARG A 248 10.62 -11.02 8.59
CA ARG A 248 10.41 -10.24 7.37
C ARG A 248 11.74 -9.64 6.94
N TYR A 249 12.08 -9.78 5.66
CA TYR A 249 13.32 -9.28 5.07
C TYR A 249 13.02 -8.04 4.23
N VAL A 250 13.85 -7.01 4.39
CA VAL A 250 13.81 -5.78 3.59
C VAL A 250 15.22 -5.41 3.12
N GLY A 251 15.33 -4.68 2.01
CA GLY A 251 16.61 -4.12 1.60
C GLY A 251 16.93 -2.85 2.39
N THR A 252 18.20 -2.60 2.69
CA THR A 252 18.63 -1.32 3.26
C THR A 252 18.35 -0.17 2.29
N GLU A 253 18.01 1.01 2.82
CA GLU A 253 17.74 2.20 2.00
C GLU A 253 18.40 3.46 2.60
N PRO A 254 19.67 3.71 2.26
CA PRO A 254 20.44 4.82 2.81
C PRO A 254 20.24 6.14 2.07
N LEU A 255 19.46 6.20 0.99
CA LEU A 255 19.28 7.42 0.20
C LEU A 255 17.85 7.96 0.27
N ASP A 256 16.85 7.10 0.31
CA ASP A 256 15.44 7.51 0.43
C ASP A 256 15.01 7.63 1.91
N LYS A 257 14.66 8.86 2.32
CA LYS A 257 14.18 9.20 3.67
C LYS A 257 12.90 8.42 4.01
N THR A 258 11.96 8.30 3.07
CA THR A 258 10.65 7.69 3.29
C THR A 258 10.79 6.20 3.53
N THR A 259 11.49 5.49 2.66
CA THR A 259 11.75 4.05 2.85
C THR A 259 12.57 3.78 4.12
N ARG A 260 13.53 4.64 4.48
CA ARG A 260 14.27 4.48 5.75
C ARG A 260 13.40 4.71 6.98
N MET A 261 12.44 5.63 6.92
CA MET A 261 11.43 5.79 7.96
C MET A 261 10.55 4.54 8.03
N TYR A 262 10.12 4.02 6.89
CA TYR A 262 9.31 2.80 6.81
C TYR A 262 10.03 1.60 7.47
N ASN A 263 11.29 1.31 7.12
CA ASN A 263 12.06 0.23 7.74
C ASN A 263 12.15 0.37 9.28
N ARG A 264 12.36 1.60 9.78
CA ARG A 264 12.40 1.89 11.22
C ARG A 264 11.05 1.62 11.89
N VAL A 265 9.94 2.01 11.26
CA VAL A 265 8.60 1.75 11.78
C VAL A 265 8.28 0.26 11.74
N LEU A 266 8.63 -0.45 10.65
CA LEU A 266 8.49 -1.90 10.57
C LEU A 266 9.19 -2.58 11.74
N LYS A 267 10.45 -2.24 12.02
CA LYS A 267 11.22 -2.85 13.12
C LYS A 267 10.50 -2.67 14.46
N LYS A 268 10.08 -1.44 14.75
CA LYS A 268 9.35 -1.11 15.98
C LYS A 268 8.07 -1.93 16.12
N TYR A 269 7.22 -1.97 15.10
CA TYR A 269 5.88 -2.57 15.24
C TYR A 269 5.83 -4.09 14.99
N LEU A 270 6.75 -4.63 14.20
CA LEU A 270 6.88 -6.07 14.01
C LEU A 270 7.51 -6.76 15.22
N SER A 271 8.54 -6.17 15.81
CA SER A 271 9.37 -6.85 16.83
C SER A 271 9.20 -6.30 18.25
N GLU A 272 9.07 -4.98 18.42
CA GLU A 272 9.27 -4.32 19.72
C GLU A 272 7.97 -3.86 20.39
N SER A 273 6.92 -3.59 19.61
CA SER A 273 5.65 -3.09 20.16
C SER A 273 4.88 -4.17 20.92
N LEU A 274 4.08 -3.74 21.90
CA LEU A 274 3.12 -4.60 22.57
C LEU A 274 2.04 -5.05 21.58
N CYS A 275 1.90 -6.36 21.41
CA CYS A 275 0.89 -6.99 20.59
C CYS A 275 0.60 -8.38 21.15
N VAL A 276 -0.64 -8.84 21.03
CA VAL A 276 -1.03 -10.20 21.45
C VAL A 276 -0.29 -11.25 20.60
N GLN A 277 -0.01 -10.93 19.33
CA GLN A 277 0.70 -11.82 18.44
C GLN A 277 2.22 -11.78 18.67
N LYS A 278 2.85 -12.93 18.40
CA LYS A 278 4.30 -13.11 18.47
C LYS A 278 5.03 -12.03 17.67
N SER A 279 6.21 -11.65 18.15
CA SER A 279 7.10 -10.76 17.42
C SER A 279 7.54 -11.40 16.11
N ILE A 280 7.60 -10.60 15.05
CA ILE A 280 8.22 -10.97 13.77
C ILE A 280 9.54 -10.19 13.70
N GLN A 281 10.65 -10.89 13.48
CA GLN A 281 11.95 -10.24 13.32
C GLN A 281 11.99 -9.46 12.01
N LEU A 282 12.65 -8.30 11.99
CA LEU A 282 12.97 -7.58 10.76
C LEU A 282 14.46 -7.72 10.47
N GLU A 283 14.79 -8.25 9.29
CA GLU A 283 16.16 -8.37 8.81
C GLU A 283 16.39 -7.39 7.64
N GLU A 284 17.36 -6.48 7.80
CA GLU A 284 17.75 -5.53 6.77
C GLU A 284 18.98 -6.03 6.00
N ILE A 285 18.79 -6.34 4.71
CA ILE A 285 19.83 -6.87 3.84
C ILE A 285 20.48 -5.75 3.03
N VAL A 286 21.81 -5.65 3.08
CA VAL A 286 22.57 -4.67 2.30
C VAL A 286 22.34 -4.91 0.81
N ARG A 287 21.90 -3.88 0.10
CA ARG A 287 21.64 -3.96 -1.35
C ARG A 287 22.94 -4.19 -2.15
N ILE A 288 22.83 -5.04 -3.17
CA ILE A 288 23.92 -5.29 -4.12
C ILE A 288 24.20 -4.07 -5.00
N LYS A 289 25.44 -4.01 -5.49
CA LYS A 289 25.92 -2.96 -6.39
C LYS A 289 26.38 -3.56 -7.71
N CYS A 290 26.21 -2.80 -8.78
CA CYS A 290 26.76 -3.05 -10.10
C CYS A 290 27.40 -1.74 -10.58
N ASP A 291 28.69 -1.81 -10.90
CA ASP A 291 29.56 -0.66 -11.23
C ASP A 291 29.55 0.43 -10.15
N GLY A 292 29.71 0.02 -8.89
CA GLY A 292 29.74 0.92 -7.74
C GLY A 292 28.38 1.53 -7.35
N LYS A 293 27.35 1.40 -8.18
CA LYS A 293 26.00 1.92 -7.94
C LYS A 293 25.04 0.82 -7.50
N VAL A 294 24.11 1.14 -6.61
CA VAL A 294 23.08 0.20 -6.15
C VAL A 294 22.23 -0.28 -7.33
N VAL A 295 21.89 -1.57 -7.35
CA VAL A 295 20.92 -2.13 -8.29
C VAL A 295 19.52 -1.78 -7.79
N SER A 296 18.77 -0.96 -8.53
CA SER A 296 17.41 -0.53 -8.17
C SER A 296 16.48 -0.51 -9.38
N ALA A 297 15.19 -0.69 -9.14
CA ALA A 297 14.16 -0.60 -10.18
C ALA A 297 14.08 0.81 -10.79
N SER A 298 14.26 1.86 -9.98
CA SER A 298 14.27 3.24 -10.48
C SER A 298 15.38 3.49 -11.49
N ARG A 299 16.61 3.00 -11.21
CA ARG A 299 17.74 3.06 -12.15
C ARG A 299 17.43 2.32 -13.45
N VAL A 300 16.77 1.17 -13.38
CA VAL A 300 16.35 0.43 -14.59
C VAL A 300 15.37 1.26 -15.41
N ARG A 301 14.35 1.86 -14.79
CA ARG A 301 13.37 2.71 -15.49
C ARG A 301 14.01 3.96 -16.10
N GLU A 302 14.97 4.57 -15.43
CA GLU A 302 15.75 5.72 -15.95
C GLU A 302 16.51 5.32 -17.22
N LEU A 303 17.25 4.22 -17.19
CA LEU A 303 17.98 3.72 -18.35
C LEU A 303 17.07 3.36 -19.53
N ILE A 304 15.88 2.80 -19.26
CA ILE A 304 14.87 2.55 -20.31
C ILE A 304 14.41 3.86 -20.94
N LYS A 305 14.10 4.89 -20.13
CA LYS A 305 13.69 6.22 -20.63
C LYS A 305 14.78 6.91 -21.45
N GLU A 306 16.05 6.64 -21.13
CA GLU A 306 17.22 7.14 -21.87
C GLU A 306 17.59 6.25 -23.07
N HIS A 307 16.79 5.21 -23.37
CA HIS A 307 17.05 4.23 -24.43
C HIS A 307 18.40 3.47 -24.29
N GLN A 308 18.98 3.44 -23.09
CA GLN A 308 20.24 2.76 -22.77
C GLN A 308 20.01 1.30 -22.39
N TYR A 309 19.41 0.54 -23.30
CA TYR A 309 18.90 -0.80 -23.01
C TYR A 309 19.97 -1.81 -22.60
N GLU A 310 21.13 -1.86 -23.26
CA GLU A 310 22.18 -2.81 -22.91
C GLU A 310 22.73 -2.57 -21.49
N SER A 311 22.72 -1.31 -21.00
CA SER A 311 23.09 -0.97 -19.63
C SER A 311 22.12 -1.54 -18.57
N VAL A 312 20.90 -1.95 -18.98
CA VAL A 312 19.93 -2.61 -18.09
C VAL A 312 20.29 -4.08 -17.86
N ARG A 313 20.90 -4.74 -18.84
CA ARG A 313 21.18 -6.18 -18.83
C ARG A 313 21.87 -6.69 -17.55
N PRO A 314 22.91 -6.05 -16.98
CA PRO A 314 23.52 -6.53 -15.74
C PRO A 314 22.68 -6.28 -14.48
N LEU A 315 21.64 -5.45 -14.56
CA LEU A 315 20.84 -5.02 -13.41
C LEU A 315 19.63 -5.93 -13.14
N VAL A 316 19.23 -6.75 -14.10
CA VAL A 316 17.99 -7.54 -14.05
C VAL A 316 18.22 -9.00 -14.44
N PRO A 317 17.32 -9.93 -14.05
CA PRO A 317 17.36 -11.30 -14.52
C PRO A 317 17.15 -11.39 -16.04
N CYS A 318 17.60 -12.49 -16.65
CA CYS A 318 17.47 -12.69 -18.10
C CYS A 318 16.02 -12.59 -18.60
N SER A 319 15.05 -13.11 -17.84
CA SER A 319 13.62 -13.00 -18.15
C SER A 319 13.15 -11.54 -18.24
N THR A 320 13.52 -10.73 -17.24
CA THR A 320 13.20 -9.30 -17.24
C THR A 320 13.86 -8.55 -18.38
N PHE A 321 15.13 -8.85 -18.69
CA PHE A 321 15.80 -8.22 -19.82
C PHE A 321 15.14 -8.57 -21.16
N ALA A 322 14.74 -9.84 -21.33
CA ALA A 322 14.02 -10.30 -22.52
C ALA A 322 12.68 -9.57 -22.68
N PHE A 323 11.90 -9.44 -21.61
CA PHE A 323 10.66 -8.66 -21.60
C PHE A 323 10.90 -7.20 -22.01
N ILE A 324 11.93 -6.55 -21.45
CA ILE A 324 12.24 -5.15 -21.76
C ILE A 324 12.61 -4.98 -23.24
N LYS A 325 13.43 -5.88 -23.77
CA LYS A 325 13.82 -5.89 -25.18
C LYS A 325 12.62 -6.05 -26.11
N GLN A 326 11.69 -6.95 -25.78
CA GLN A 326 10.52 -7.21 -26.60
C GLN A 326 9.53 -6.04 -26.59
N ASN A 327 9.30 -5.40 -25.45
CA ASN A 327 8.20 -4.44 -25.28
C ASN A 327 8.62 -2.98 -25.47
N PHE A 328 9.86 -2.61 -25.13
CA PHE A 328 10.33 -1.22 -25.21
C PHE A 328 11.27 -1.00 -26.41
N MET A 329 12.29 -1.85 -26.61
CA MET A 329 13.24 -1.65 -27.71
C MET A 329 12.60 -1.81 -29.10
N SER A 330 11.73 -2.80 -29.28
CA SER A 330 11.04 -3.03 -30.56
C SER A 330 9.99 -1.97 -30.87
N SER A 331 9.44 -1.32 -29.85
CA SER A 331 8.46 -0.23 -29.99
C SER A 331 9.12 1.08 -30.42
N ASP A 332 10.31 1.37 -29.90
CA ASP A 332 11.07 2.56 -30.29
C ASP A 332 11.59 2.47 -31.72
N LYS A 333 12.12 1.31 -32.13
CA LYS A 333 12.54 1.10 -33.53
C LYS A 333 11.42 1.26 -34.55
N LYS A 334 10.17 0.96 -34.16
CA LYS A 334 9.01 1.19 -35.02
C LYS A 334 8.61 2.67 -35.10
N LYS A 335 8.80 3.43 -34.02
CA LYS A 335 8.58 4.89 -34.02
C LYS A 335 9.63 5.60 -34.88
N ASP A 336 10.90 5.27 -34.70
CA ASP A 336 12.01 5.87 -35.47
C ASP A 336 11.94 5.53 -36.97
N ALA A 337 11.34 4.40 -37.36
CA ALA A 337 11.14 4.02 -38.76
C ALA A 337 9.88 4.66 -39.40
N SER A 338 9.04 5.34 -38.60
CA SER A 338 7.79 5.99 -39.04
C SER A 338 7.82 7.52 -38.98
N SER A 339 8.94 8.08 -38.55
CA SER A 339 9.30 9.51 -38.53
C SER A 339 10.46 9.74 -39.47
#